data_AF-A0A914WJR5-F1
#
_entry.id   AF-A0A914WJR5-F1
#
_cell.length_a   1.000
_cell.length_b   1.000
_cell.length_c   1.000
_cell.angle_alpha   90.00
_cell.angle_beta   90.00
_cell.angle_gamma   90.00
#
_symmetry.space_group_name_H-M   'P 1'
#
loop_
_entity.id
_entity.type
_entity.pdbx_description
1 polymer ?
#
loop_
_entity_poly.entity_id
_entity_poly.type
_entity_poly.pdbx_seq_one_letter_code
_entity_poly.pdbx_strand_id
1 'polypeptide(L)'
;MSGNAVANLASAASSGKASPAPSRKSRVSGVASANNSSRPSAASLAKSWLGAEYSVTRDKLISAVRLVAISTPPILIVLILSAMIIIQVQSELSSSYAIRRSLAAGKEMNRLVGALQRERGMTCVFLEGRRTSSINGTDGVEETMKQFRTETDTILFSISSEIWEGIERFGTEFVTQRSFHISLTGHRRAVYESINDCFTSLEFYTERINAFIQQTEQLLYGSPDGQFWGKVEAYRMLLHAGDLIGIKRATGGSFFAVGYFNWEMYRYYTEVAGAIDRYLIITGGASLDVSQFMAELATYKAREVIDNLKIMEKEIFANKTDPNAVDRKLQWFGNMTEYMSLMIVKMDDYITEKLQNVLDENIAAKNARFIMALLAVGVALIVCPTVTIFFGVESFRMNKKIRQKVSELGHEKQKTDLLLCQMLPRSIVRELKLGQPVVPRTYSSVTVFFSDIVGFTTLSSKSDPIQIVNLLNKLYSSMDTVLDRYSCYKVETIGDAYMVVSGAPKTNNADHSNEVCTMALDTLREIGDLRIPHCQTETLLMRIGIHTGKAITVS
;
A
#
# COMPACT_ATOMS: atom_id res chain seq x y z
N MET A 1 17.02 4.41 -47.07
CA MET A 1 18.45 4.52 -47.44
C MET A 1 19.19 4.84 -46.14
N SER A 2 19.85 3.89 -45.47
CA SER A 2 21.20 3.35 -45.75
C SER A 2 22.32 4.36 -45.47
N GLY A 3 23.30 4.10 -44.59
CA GLY A 3 23.56 2.87 -43.83
C GLY A 3 24.73 2.98 -42.81
N ASN A 4 25.21 1.84 -42.29
CA ASN A 4 26.22 1.77 -41.22
C ASN A 4 27.68 1.66 -41.73
N ALA A 5 28.61 2.32 -41.03
CA ALA A 5 30.01 1.91 -40.80
C ALA A 5 30.50 2.67 -39.54
N VAL A 6 31.18 2.15 -38.51
CA VAL A 6 32.15 1.04 -38.30
C VAL A 6 33.60 1.38 -38.69
N ALA A 7 34.43 1.72 -37.68
CA ALA A 7 35.88 1.45 -37.60
C ALA A 7 36.43 1.79 -36.17
N ASN A 8 37.65 1.34 -35.84
CA ASN A 8 38.27 1.38 -34.50
C ASN A 8 39.77 1.79 -34.55
N LEU A 9 40.39 1.93 -33.36
CA LEU A 9 41.84 2.09 -33.06
C LEU A 9 42.41 3.52 -33.29
N ALA A 10 43.25 4.15 -32.45
CA ALA A 10 44.41 3.72 -31.63
C ALA A 10 45.68 3.41 -32.46
N SER A 11 46.92 3.76 -32.11
CA SER A 11 47.56 4.56 -31.02
C SER A 11 48.97 5.01 -31.52
N ALA A 12 49.95 5.60 -30.82
CA ALA A 12 50.24 5.91 -29.40
C ALA A 12 51.31 7.04 -29.30
N ALA A 13 51.70 7.47 -28.09
CA ALA A 13 52.95 8.23 -27.83
C ALA A 13 53.58 7.81 -26.48
N SER A 14 54.92 7.74 -26.38
CA SER A 14 55.58 7.08 -25.23
C SER A 14 57.05 7.51 -24.96
N SER A 15 57.40 7.75 -23.70
CA SER A 15 58.77 7.71 -23.13
C SER A 15 58.70 7.75 -21.59
N GLY A 16 59.61 7.16 -20.79
CA GLY A 16 60.79 6.33 -21.12
C GLY A 16 61.34 5.54 -19.90
N LYS A 17 62.39 4.74 -20.14
CA LYS A 17 63.11 3.79 -19.24
C LYS A 17 63.76 4.50 -18.02
N ALA A 18 64.28 3.86 -16.94
CA ALA A 18 64.88 2.51 -16.77
C ALA A 18 64.90 1.98 -15.30
N SER A 19 65.60 0.86 -15.04
CA SER A 19 65.81 0.16 -13.74
C SER A 19 67.35 -0.06 -13.49
N PRO A 20 67.90 -0.90 -12.54
CA PRO A 20 67.33 -1.67 -11.39
C PRO A 20 68.18 -1.78 -10.06
N ALA A 21 67.53 -2.01 -8.89
CA ALA A 21 67.99 -2.77 -7.69
C ALA A 21 69.34 -2.38 -6.97
N PRO A 22 69.91 -3.07 -5.93
CA PRO A 22 69.40 -4.15 -5.03
C PRO A 22 69.75 -4.06 -3.48
N SER A 23 68.96 -4.76 -2.64
CA SER A 23 69.37 -5.59 -1.45
C SER A 23 69.83 -5.07 -0.05
N ARG A 24 69.30 -5.79 0.98
CA ARG A 24 69.90 -6.29 2.28
C ARG A 24 70.08 -5.44 3.59
N LYS A 25 69.34 -5.91 4.62
CA LYS A 25 69.72 -6.22 6.04
C LYS A 25 70.12 -5.11 7.06
N SER A 26 69.28 -4.93 8.09
CA SER A 26 69.68 -4.92 9.52
C SER A 26 68.47 -5.24 10.45
N ARG A 27 68.64 -5.18 11.78
CA ARG A 27 68.36 -6.31 12.71
C ARG A 27 68.11 -5.83 14.17
N VAL A 28 67.13 -6.41 14.91
CA VAL A 28 66.83 -6.18 16.38
C VAL A 28 66.28 -4.77 16.69
N SER A 29 65.42 -4.44 17.67
CA SER A 29 64.45 -5.07 18.61
C SER A 29 63.24 -4.10 18.71
N GLY A 30 62.04 -4.39 19.22
CA GLY A 30 61.56 -5.43 20.13
C GLY A 30 60.90 -4.78 21.36
N VAL A 31 59.59 -4.51 21.28
CA VAL A 31 58.71 -4.08 22.39
C VAL A 31 57.36 -4.80 22.21
N ALA A 32 56.72 -5.19 23.32
CA ALA A 32 55.41 -5.86 23.30
C ALA A 32 54.37 -5.04 24.09
N SER A 33 53.15 -4.93 23.56
CA SER A 33 51.93 -4.78 24.38
C SER A 33 50.65 -5.06 23.57
N ALA A 34 49.56 -5.27 24.30
CA ALA A 34 48.23 -5.68 23.89
C ALA A 34 47.59 -4.91 22.71
N ASN A 35 46.99 -5.66 21.77
CA ASN A 35 45.54 -5.93 21.83
C ASN A 35 45.10 -6.91 20.73
N ASN A 36 44.29 -7.92 21.07
CA ASN A 36 43.59 -8.75 20.09
C ASN A 36 42.19 -9.12 20.61
N SER A 37 41.29 -8.13 20.60
CA SER A 37 39.91 -8.27 21.05
C SER A 37 39.06 -8.94 19.97
N SER A 38 39.03 -10.28 19.98
CA SER A 38 38.15 -11.09 19.15
C SER A 38 36.67 -10.75 19.45
N ARG A 39 36.04 -10.00 18.53
CA ARG A 39 34.60 -9.70 18.60
C ARG A 39 33.81 -11.02 18.66
N PRO A 40 32.89 -11.20 19.63
CA PRO A 40 31.98 -12.34 19.61
C PRO A 40 31.10 -12.28 18.36
N SER A 41 30.93 -13.39 17.66
CA SER A 41 30.00 -13.44 16.53
C SER A 41 28.55 -13.41 17.05
N ALA A 42 27.60 -12.98 16.22
CA ALA A 42 26.19 -12.88 16.63
C ALA A 42 25.62 -14.22 17.16
N ALA A 43 26.19 -15.35 16.72
CA ALA A 43 25.84 -16.69 17.17
C ALA A 43 26.15 -16.96 18.66
N SER A 44 27.13 -16.29 19.28
CA SER A 44 27.41 -16.47 20.72
C SER A 44 26.48 -15.63 21.60
N LEU A 45 26.11 -14.42 21.17
CA LEU A 45 25.13 -13.57 21.88
C LEU A 45 23.73 -14.19 21.85
N ALA A 46 23.32 -14.76 20.72
CA ALA A 46 22.08 -15.55 20.64
C ALA A 46 22.07 -16.75 21.61
N LYS A 47 23.25 -17.28 21.95
CA LYS A 47 23.43 -18.43 22.85
C LYS A 47 23.44 -18.10 24.34
N SER A 48 23.50 -16.82 24.74
CA SER A 48 23.39 -16.41 26.14
C SER A 48 21.99 -15.93 26.53
N TRP A 49 21.21 -15.45 25.56
CA TRP A 49 19.80 -15.06 25.78
C TRP A 49 18.83 -16.24 25.75
N LEU A 50 19.16 -17.30 25.02
CA LEU A 50 18.42 -18.56 25.02
C LEU A 50 19.15 -19.56 25.93
N GLY A 51 18.65 -19.68 27.16
CA GLY A 51 19.13 -20.67 28.14
C GLY A 51 19.09 -22.10 27.59
N ALA A 52 19.90 -22.97 28.19
CA ALA A 52 20.06 -24.35 27.74
C ALA A 52 18.75 -25.15 27.74
N GLU A 53 18.74 -26.24 26.97
CA GLU A 53 17.61 -27.18 26.82
C GLU A 53 16.33 -26.61 26.19
N TYR A 54 16.42 -26.20 24.91
CA TYR A 54 15.23 -26.11 24.07
C TYR A 54 15.38 -26.86 22.74
N SER A 55 15.09 -28.16 22.77
CA SER A 55 14.86 -28.95 21.56
C SER A 55 13.58 -28.46 20.86
N VAL A 56 13.75 -27.54 19.90
CA VAL A 56 12.69 -27.12 18.99
C VAL A 56 12.39 -28.31 18.07
N THR A 57 11.42 -29.14 18.47
CA THR A 57 10.90 -30.21 17.61
C THR A 57 10.48 -29.62 16.27
N ARG A 58 10.80 -30.33 15.18
CA ARG A 58 10.66 -29.86 13.79
C ARG A 58 9.25 -29.33 13.51
N ASP A 59 8.25 -29.93 14.13
CA ASP A 59 6.83 -29.58 14.03
C ASP A 59 6.49 -28.20 14.62
N LYS A 60 7.19 -27.76 15.69
CA LYS A 60 7.05 -26.39 16.23
C LYS A 60 7.49 -25.36 15.18
N LEU A 61 8.63 -25.61 14.52
CA LEU A 61 9.15 -24.73 13.47
C LEU A 61 8.21 -24.70 12.27
N ILE A 62 7.75 -25.88 11.80
CA ILE A 62 6.78 -26.00 10.69
C ILE A 62 5.46 -25.28 11.03
N SER A 63 4.98 -25.38 12.27
CA SER A 63 3.75 -24.70 12.71
C SER A 63 3.91 -23.18 12.72
N ALA A 64 5.04 -22.66 13.20
CA ALA A 64 5.34 -21.24 13.20
C ALA A 64 5.48 -20.68 11.76
N VAL A 65 6.20 -21.39 10.89
CA VAL A 65 6.37 -21.01 9.47
C VAL A 65 5.02 -21.00 8.74
N ARG A 66 4.13 -21.97 8.98
CA ARG A 66 2.76 -21.97 8.44
C ARG A 66 1.94 -20.77 8.90
N LEU A 67 2.03 -20.40 10.18
CA LEU A 67 1.30 -19.25 10.74
C LEU A 67 1.74 -17.93 10.09
N VAL A 68 3.05 -17.75 9.90
CA VAL A 68 3.62 -16.58 9.21
C VAL A 68 3.24 -16.58 7.73
N ALA A 69 3.32 -17.72 7.04
CA ALA A 69 2.97 -17.82 5.62
C ALA A 69 1.48 -17.54 5.31
N ILE A 70 0.58 -17.69 6.29
CA ILE A 70 -0.84 -17.34 6.16
C ILE A 70 -1.08 -15.85 6.43
N SER A 71 -0.31 -15.24 7.35
CA SER A 71 -0.51 -13.84 7.76
C SER A 71 0.22 -12.82 6.90
N THR A 72 1.36 -13.15 6.28
CA THR A 72 2.13 -12.19 5.48
C THR A 72 1.49 -11.73 4.15
N PRO A 73 0.75 -12.55 3.37
CA PRO A 73 0.21 -12.08 2.09
C PRO A 73 -0.83 -10.94 2.23
N PRO A 74 -1.81 -10.99 3.15
CA PRO A 74 -2.73 -9.85 3.37
C PRO A 74 -2.01 -8.57 3.81
N ILE A 75 -1.00 -8.69 4.68
CA ILE A 75 -0.18 -7.54 5.13
C ILE A 75 0.52 -6.91 3.91
N LEU A 76 1.18 -7.74 3.10
CA LEU A 76 1.92 -7.29 1.92
C LEU A 76 0.99 -6.61 0.90
N ILE A 77 -0.22 -7.15 0.69
CA ILE A 77 -1.24 -6.54 -0.18
C ILE A 77 -1.65 -5.16 0.35
N VAL A 78 -1.97 -5.03 1.64
CA VAL A 78 -2.36 -3.74 2.24
C VAL A 78 -1.22 -2.71 2.19
N LEU A 79 0.04 -3.14 2.42
CA LEU A 79 1.21 -2.27 2.30
C LEU A 79 1.44 -1.81 0.85
N ILE A 80 1.34 -2.71 -0.13
CA ILE A 80 1.49 -2.37 -1.56
C ILE A 80 0.39 -1.40 -2.02
N LEU A 81 -0.87 -1.69 -1.70
CA LEU A 81 -2.00 -0.82 -2.05
C LEU A 81 -1.87 0.57 -1.41
N SER A 82 -1.49 0.63 -0.13
CA SER A 82 -1.27 1.90 0.56
C SER A 82 -0.09 2.68 -0.02
N ALA A 83 1.00 2.00 -0.39
CA ALA A 83 2.14 2.62 -1.06
C ALA A 83 1.78 3.17 -2.46
N MET A 84 0.99 2.43 -3.24
CA MET A 84 0.47 2.91 -4.54
C MET A 84 -0.40 4.16 -4.37
N ILE A 85 -1.32 4.17 -3.40
CA ILE A 85 -2.15 5.34 -3.07
C ILE A 85 -1.28 6.53 -2.65
N ILE A 86 -0.29 6.32 -1.78
CA ILE A 86 0.64 7.36 -1.31
C ILE A 86 1.42 7.96 -2.50
N ILE A 87 1.96 7.13 -3.40
CA ILE A 87 2.71 7.59 -4.59
C ILE A 87 1.80 8.37 -5.54
N GLN A 88 0.59 7.87 -5.81
CA GLN A 88 -0.38 8.57 -6.67
C GLN A 88 -0.78 9.93 -6.08
N VAL A 89 -1.20 9.95 -4.81
CA VAL A 89 -1.65 11.18 -4.14
C VAL A 89 -0.50 12.20 -4.01
N GLN A 90 0.74 11.75 -3.78
CA GLN A 90 1.92 12.62 -3.78
C GLN A 90 2.14 13.30 -5.15
N SER A 91 1.90 12.58 -6.25
CA SER A 91 2.00 13.11 -7.62
C SER A 91 0.84 14.07 -7.97
N GLU A 92 -0.38 13.75 -7.52
CA GLU A 92 -1.54 14.64 -7.67
C GLU A 92 -1.37 15.93 -6.85
N LEU A 93 -0.77 15.85 -5.66
CA LEU A 93 -0.45 16.99 -4.81
C LEU A 93 0.65 17.86 -5.43
N SER A 94 1.74 17.28 -5.94
CA SER A 94 2.83 18.07 -6.55
C SER A 94 2.34 18.85 -7.79
N SER A 95 1.48 18.26 -8.62
CA SER A 95 0.78 18.99 -9.70
C SER A 95 -0.10 20.12 -9.14
N SER A 96 -0.93 19.84 -8.13
CA SER A 96 -1.83 20.84 -7.53
C SER A 96 -1.06 22.04 -6.94
N TYR A 97 0.09 21.81 -6.29
CA TYR A 97 0.97 22.86 -5.79
C TYR A 97 1.72 23.62 -6.89
N ALA A 98 2.14 22.94 -7.97
CA ALA A 98 2.75 23.59 -9.13
C ALA A 98 1.75 24.57 -9.78
N ILE A 99 0.51 24.13 -10.02
CA ILE A 99 -0.57 24.96 -10.56
C ILE A 99 -0.88 26.16 -9.65
N ARG A 100 -0.84 25.99 -8.31
CA ARG A 100 -0.98 27.12 -7.39
C ARG A 100 0.13 28.16 -7.55
N ARG A 101 1.38 27.73 -7.77
CA ARG A 101 2.51 28.65 -8.06
C ARG A 101 2.33 29.33 -9.42
N SER A 102 1.95 28.58 -10.46
CA SER A 102 1.62 29.11 -11.79
C SER A 102 0.57 30.22 -11.74
N LEU A 103 -0.50 30.03 -10.95
CA LEU A 103 -1.57 31.03 -10.81
C LEU A 103 -1.08 32.30 -10.08
N ALA A 104 -0.19 32.17 -9.10
CA ALA A 104 0.44 33.31 -8.44
C ALA A 104 1.37 34.09 -9.39
N ALA A 105 2.24 33.38 -10.13
CA ALA A 105 3.12 33.96 -11.13
C ALA A 105 2.33 34.64 -12.27
N GLY A 106 1.23 34.02 -12.72
CA GLY A 106 0.30 34.61 -13.69
C GLY A 106 -0.35 35.91 -13.20
N LYS A 107 -0.66 36.04 -11.90
CA LYS A 107 -1.17 37.29 -11.34
C LYS A 107 -0.12 38.40 -11.27
N GLU A 108 1.14 38.07 -11.00
CA GLU A 108 2.25 39.04 -11.13
C GLU A 108 2.47 39.45 -12.59
N MET A 109 2.43 38.48 -13.51
CA MET A 109 2.51 38.70 -14.97
C MET A 109 1.42 39.67 -15.46
N ASN A 110 0.17 39.46 -15.04
CA ASN A 110 -0.97 40.31 -15.42
C ASN A 110 -0.80 41.77 -14.97
N ARG A 111 -0.06 42.04 -13.87
CA ARG A 111 0.26 43.42 -13.45
C ARG A 111 1.22 44.11 -14.43
N LEU A 112 2.24 43.41 -14.91
CA LEU A 112 3.15 43.91 -15.93
C LEU A 112 2.44 44.10 -17.29
N VAL A 113 1.64 43.12 -17.71
CA VAL A 113 0.81 43.21 -18.92
C VAL A 113 -0.12 44.44 -18.86
N GLY A 114 -0.83 44.64 -17.74
CA GLY A 114 -1.72 45.78 -17.56
C GLY A 114 -1.02 47.15 -17.64
N ALA A 115 0.24 47.24 -17.18
CA ALA A 115 1.06 48.44 -17.31
C ALA A 115 1.52 48.67 -18.76
N LEU A 116 2.03 47.62 -19.43
CA LEU A 116 2.38 47.66 -20.85
C LEU A 116 1.18 48.02 -21.74
N GLN A 117 -0.03 47.59 -21.39
CA GLN A 117 -1.27 47.97 -22.08
C GLN A 117 -1.64 49.45 -21.89
N ARG A 118 -1.27 50.09 -20.77
CA ARG A 118 -1.42 51.54 -20.55
C ARG A 118 -0.37 52.31 -21.36
N GLU A 119 0.89 51.84 -21.30
CA GLU A 119 2.02 52.43 -22.02
C GLU A 119 1.85 52.36 -23.55
N ARG A 120 1.40 51.21 -24.09
CA ARG A 120 1.00 51.03 -25.50
C ARG A 120 -0.02 52.07 -25.92
N GLY A 121 -1.11 52.20 -25.16
CA GLY A 121 -2.22 53.08 -25.49
C GLY A 121 -1.84 54.56 -25.48
N MET A 122 -1.15 55.05 -24.44
CA MET A 122 -0.72 56.45 -24.42
C MET A 122 0.41 56.76 -25.42
N THR A 123 1.27 55.79 -25.74
CA THR A 123 2.26 55.94 -26.83
C THR A 123 1.57 56.13 -28.20
N CYS A 124 0.48 55.40 -28.47
CA CYS A 124 -0.33 55.59 -29.69
C CYS A 124 -0.97 56.99 -29.75
N VAL A 125 -1.59 57.44 -28.65
CA VAL A 125 -2.19 58.79 -28.54
C VAL A 125 -1.14 59.90 -28.69
N PHE A 126 0.06 59.70 -28.14
CA PHE A 126 1.18 60.65 -28.25
C PHE A 126 1.71 60.79 -29.68
N LEU A 127 1.92 59.67 -30.39
CA LEU A 127 2.45 59.67 -31.76
C LEU A 127 1.48 60.35 -32.73
N GLU A 128 0.19 60.01 -32.69
CA GLU A 128 -0.82 60.66 -33.54
C GLU A 128 -1.07 62.13 -33.13
N GLY A 129 -1.06 62.43 -31.82
CA GLY A 129 -1.18 63.81 -31.31
C GLY A 129 -0.03 64.72 -31.75
N ARG A 130 1.16 64.18 -32.00
CA ARG A 130 2.29 64.88 -32.66
C ARG A 130 2.10 65.02 -34.17
N ARG A 131 1.41 64.08 -34.82
CA ARG A 131 1.17 64.11 -36.28
C ARG A 131 0.16 65.19 -36.66
N THR A 132 -0.82 65.46 -35.80
CA THR A 132 -1.66 66.66 -35.91
C THR A 132 -0.91 67.90 -35.43
N SER A 133 -0.75 68.92 -36.27
CA SER A 133 -0.16 70.22 -35.90
C SER A 133 -1.07 71.10 -35.01
N SER A 134 -1.90 70.47 -34.17
CA SER A 134 -2.76 71.15 -33.19
C SER A 134 -1.92 71.62 -32.00
N ILE A 135 -2.14 72.86 -31.56
CA ILE A 135 -1.43 73.47 -30.42
C ILE A 135 -1.62 72.63 -29.13
N ASN A 136 -2.76 71.95 -28.99
CA ASN A 136 -3.11 71.10 -27.85
C ASN A 136 -2.95 69.59 -28.17
N GLY A 137 -2.26 69.23 -29.26
CA GLY A 137 -2.16 67.86 -29.77
C GLY A 137 -1.57 66.87 -28.75
N THR A 138 -0.53 67.29 -28.04
CA THR A 138 0.20 66.47 -27.04
C THR A 138 -0.03 66.89 -25.59
N ASP A 139 -0.85 67.90 -25.32
CA ASP A 139 -1.02 68.45 -23.97
C ASP A 139 -1.64 67.43 -23.00
N GLY A 140 -1.10 67.37 -21.77
CA GLY A 140 -1.29 66.29 -20.79
C GLY A 140 -0.76 64.90 -21.20
N VAL A 141 -0.91 64.52 -22.47
CA VAL A 141 -0.61 63.19 -23.03
C VAL A 141 0.83 62.76 -22.79
N GLU A 142 1.82 63.63 -23.02
CA GLU A 142 3.23 63.27 -22.84
C GLU A 142 3.57 62.96 -21.37
N GLU A 143 3.00 63.70 -20.43
CA GLU A 143 3.29 63.52 -19.00
C GLU A 143 2.61 62.26 -18.46
N THR A 144 1.36 61.99 -18.85
CA THR A 144 0.70 60.71 -18.56
C THR A 144 1.45 59.52 -19.19
N MET A 145 2.03 59.69 -20.39
CA MET A 145 2.86 58.66 -21.02
C MET A 145 4.15 58.40 -20.22
N LYS A 146 4.83 59.45 -19.71
CA LYS A 146 5.99 59.29 -18.81
C LYS A 146 5.60 58.61 -17.50
N GLN A 147 4.50 59.00 -16.88
CA GLN A 147 3.98 58.38 -15.66
C GLN A 147 3.76 56.88 -15.85
N PHE A 148 3.09 56.45 -16.93
CA PHE A 148 2.91 55.02 -17.21
C PHE A 148 4.22 54.29 -17.53
N ARG A 149 5.21 54.94 -18.16
CA ARG A 149 6.55 54.35 -18.35
C ARG A 149 7.25 54.09 -17.00
N THR A 150 7.22 55.05 -16.08
CA THR A 150 7.74 54.88 -14.71
C THR A 150 6.95 53.82 -13.93
N GLU A 151 5.64 53.71 -14.15
CA GLU A 151 4.81 52.65 -13.55
C GLU A 151 5.19 51.25 -14.07
N THR A 152 5.30 51.09 -15.40
CA THR A 152 5.79 49.85 -16.05
C THR A 152 7.15 49.46 -15.48
N ASP A 153 8.09 50.40 -15.37
CA ASP A 153 9.44 50.12 -14.88
C ASP A 153 9.41 49.72 -13.40
N THR A 154 8.65 50.43 -12.57
CA THR A 154 8.48 50.09 -11.15
C THR A 154 7.91 48.68 -10.96
N ILE A 155 6.90 48.30 -11.78
CA ILE A 155 6.33 46.95 -11.76
C ILE A 155 7.35 45.92 -12.27
N LEU A 156 8.04 46.21 -13.38
CA LEU A 156 9.07 45.36 -13.99
C LEU A 156 10.24 45.09 -13.05
N PHE A 157 10.61 46.04 -12.19
CA PHE A 157 11.62 45.89 -11.13
C PHE A 157 11.08 45.31 -9.81
N SER A 158 9.79 44.97 -9.74
CA SER A 158 9.15 44.37 -8.55
C SER A 158 8.72 42.90 -8.69
N ILE A 159 8.58 42.38 -9.91
CA ILE A 159 8.12 41.00 -10.16
C ILE A 159 9.22 39.96 -9.93
N SER A 160 8.81 38.73 -9.56
CA SER A 160 9.74 37.61 -9.33
C SER A 160 10.60 37.26 -10.55
N SER A 161 11.84 36.80 -10.32
CA SER A 161 12.70 36.25 -11.36
C SER A 161 12.17 34.95 -11.97
N GLU A 162 11.37 34.17 -11.22
CA GLU A 162 10.75 32.91 -11.68
C GLU A 162 9.84 33.11 -12.91
N ILE A 163 9.29 34.31 -13.09
CA ILE A 163 8.40 34.68 -14.20
C ILE A 163 9.11 34.69 -15.55
N TRP A 164 10.45 34.78 -15.55
CA TRP A 164 11.29 34.77 -16.74
C TRP A 164 11.74 33.36 -17.15
N GLU A 165 11.37 32.31 -16.43
CA GLU A 165 11.66 30.93 -16.83
C GLU A 165 10.65 30.42 -17.87
N GLY A 166 11.16 29.96 -19.02
CA GLY A 166 10.39 29.36 -20.12
C GLY A 166 9.86 30.36 -21.15
N ILE A 167 9.93 31.67 -20.88
CA ILE A 167 9.46 32.74 -21.79
C ILE A 167 10.56 33.20 -22.76
N GLU A 168 11.82 32.90 -22.50
CA GLU A 168 12.97 33.17 -23.38
C GLU A 168 12.82 32.59 -24.80
N ARG A 169 11.95 31.56 -24.97
CA ARG A 169 11.57 30.99 -26.27
C ARG A 169 10.95 32.00 -27.25
N PHE A 170 10.39 33.11 -26.76
CA PHE A 170 9.71 34.11 -27.59
C PHE A 170 10.64 35.20 -28.14
N GLY A 171 11.89 35.30 -27.65
CA GLY A 171 12.83 36.31 -28.10
C GLY A 171 13.96 36.58 -27.10
N THR A 172 15.07 37.13 -27.59
CA THR A 172 16.26 37.39 -26.75
C THR A 172 16.05 38.52 -25.74
N GLU A 173 15.04 39.37 -25.93
CA GLU A 173 14.60 40.35 -24.94
C GLU A 173 13.96 39.70 -23.71
N PHE A 174 13.43 38.47 -23.82
CA PHE A 174 12.77 37.77 -22.71
C PHE A 174 13.74 36.96 -21.83
N VAL A 175 15.03 36.86 -22.20
CA VAL A 175 16.03 36.07 -21.46
C VAL A 175 16.26 36.60 -20.04
N THR A 176 16.11 37.91 -19.82
CA THR A 176 16.06 38.50 -18.49
C THR A 176 15.16 39.73 -18.46
N GLN A 177 14.62 40.04 -17.29
CA GLN A 177 14.02 41.31 -16.94
C GLN A 177 14.84 42.55 -17.40
N ARG A 178 16.17 42.47 -17.35
CA ARG A 178 17.07 43.56 -17.79
C ARG A 178 17.17 43.63 -19.32
N SER A 179 17.18 42.50 -20.01
CA SER A 179 17.08 42.43 -21.48
C SER A 179 15.76 43.05 -21.95
N PHE A 180 14.66 42.76 -21.25
CA PHE A 180 13.34 43.30 -21.55
C PHE A 180 13.28 44.82 -21.35
N HIS A 181 13.79 45.31 -20.22
CA HIS A 181 13.92 46.74 -19.96
C HIS A 181 14.78 47.47 -21.02
N ILE A 182 15.85 46.83 -21.51
CA ILE A 182 16.68 47.39 -22.59
C ILE A 182 15.87 47.49 -23.90
N SER A 183 15.09 46.47 -24.24
CA SER A 183 14.19 46.48 -25.42
C SER A 183 13.14 47.61 -25.32
N LEU A 184 12.44 47.70 -24.18
CA LEU A 184 11.53 48.82 -23.89
C LEU A 184 12.22 50.19 -24.01
N THR A 185 13.41 50.34 -23.43
CA THR A 185 14.17 51.61 -23.47
C THR A 185 14.56 51.99 -24.90
N GLY A 186 14.93 51.01 -25.73
CA GLY A 186 15.19 51.20 -27.15
C GLY A 186 13.95 51.70 -27.90
N HIS A 187 12.82 51.03 -27.72
CA HIS A 187 11.55 51.44 -28.34
C HIS A 187 11.11 52.84 -27.89
N ARG A 188 11.13 53.11 -26.58
CA ARG A 188 10.77 54.41 -25.98
C ARG A 188 11.62 55.57 -26.53
N ARG A 189 12.88 55.31 -26.90
CA ARG A 189 13.76 56.29 -27.57
C ARG A 189 13.31 56.54 -29.02
N ALA A 190 13.13 55.49 -29.81
CA ALA A 190 12.68 55.59 -31.20
C ALA A 190 11.31 56.29 -31.36
N VAL A 191 10.44 56.19 -30.35
CA VAL A 191 9.18 56.97 -30.24
C VAL A 191 9.43 58.48 -30.10
N TYR A 192 10.37 58.90 -29.24
CA TYR A 192 10.69 60.33 -29.10
C TYR A 192 11.44 60.88 -30.32
N GLU A 193 12.37 60.09 -30.88
CA GLU A 193 13.07 60.38 -32.13
C GLU A 193 12.14 60.37 -33.36
N SER A 194 10.86 59.99 -33.18
CA SER A 194 9.82 59.96 -34.21
C SER A 194 10.16 59.03 -35.39
N ILE A 195 10.92 57.97 -35.10
CA ILE A 195 11.33 56.91 -36.04
C ILE A 195 10.19 55.88 -36.22
N ASN A 196 9.49 55.56 -35.12
CA ASN A 196 8.38 54.62 -35.12
C ASN A 196 7.05 55.36 -35.27
N ASP A 197 6.15 54.84 -36.09
CA ASP A 197 4.77 55.31 -36.23
C ASP A 197 3.84 54.64 -35.20
N CYS A 198 2.56 55.04 -35.21
CA CYS A 198 1.55 54.47 -34.32
C CYS A 198 1.36 52.95 -34.52
N PHE A 199 1.47 52.44 -35.74
CA PHE A 199 1.28 51.01 -36.02
C PHE A 199 2.48 50.18 -35.54
N THR A 200 3.71 50.60 -35.86
CA THR A 200 4.95 49.96 -35.36
C THR A 200 5.01 49.92 -33.83
N SER A 201 4.57 51.00 -33.16
CA SER A 201 4.45 51.01 -31.70
C SER A 201 3.34 50.08 -31.19
N LEU A 202 2.18 50.05 -31.82
CA LEU A 202 1.10 49.15 -31.41
C LEU A 202 1.52 47.68 -31.54
N GLU A 203 2.12 47.31 -32.66
CA GLU A 203 2.67 45.96 -32.93
C GLU A 203 3.73 45.58 -31.89
N PHE A 204 4.74 46.46 -31.67
CA PHE A 204 5.82 46.21 -30.71
C PHE A 204 5.32 45.79 -29.33
N TYR A 205 4.42 46.56 -28.70
CA TYR A 205 3.90 46.20 -27.37
C TYR A 205 2.98 44.96 -27.43
N THR A 206 2.23 44.77 -28.53
CA THR A 206 1.26 43.67 -28.67
C THR A 206 1.96 42.33 -28.82
N GLU A 207 3.07 42.24 -29.55
CA GLU A 207 3.93 41.04 -29.58
C GLU A 207 4.39 40.65 -28.16
N ARG A 208 4.86 41.64 -27.37
CA ARG A 208 5.38 41.38 -26.02
C ARG A 208 4.27 40.96 -25.05
N ILE A 209 3.10 41.59 -25.13
CA ILE A 209 1.94 41.20 -24.32
C ILE A 209 1.47 39.78 -24.68
N ASN A 210 1.41 39.44 -25.98
CA ASN A 210 1.04 38.10 -26.42
C ASN A 210 2.00 37.00 -25.93
N ALA A 211 3.31 37.27 -25.86
CA ALA A 211 4.28 36.34 -25.26
C ALA A 211 3.99 36.09 -23.77
N PHE A 212 3.70 37.15 -22.99
CA PHE A 212 3.33 37.03 -21.57
C PHE A 212 2.00 36.28 -21.36
N ILE A 213 0.98 36.53 -22.20
CA ILE A 213 -0.30 35.81 -22.15
C ILE A 213 -0.08 34.33 -22.49
N GLN A 214 0.60 34.01 -23.59
CA GLN A 214 0.87 32.62 -23.99
C GLN A 214 1.73 31.86 -22.97
N GLN A 215 2.64 32.53 -22.27
CA GLN A 215 3.37 31.91 -21.15
C GLN A 215 2.42 31.62 -19.98
N THR A 216 1.55 32.57 -19.63
CA THR A 216 0.53 32.39 -18.58
C THR A 216 -0.43 31.24 -18.91
N GLU A 217 -0.81 31.05 -20.18
CA GLU A 217 -1.59 29.89 -20.61
C GLU A 217 -0.86 28.57 -20.35
N GLN A 218 0.39 28.45 -20.81
CA GLN A 218 1.16 27.20 -20.66
C GLN A 218 1.37 26.81 -19.20
N LEU A 219 1.57 27.78 -18.31
CA LEU A 219 1.70 27.55 -16.87
C LEU A 219 0.42 26.98 -16.22
N LEU A 220 -0.76 27.13 -16.85
CA LEU A 220 -2.06 26.66 -16.34
C LEU A 220 -2.49 25.28 -16.88
N TYR A 221 -1.82 24.73 -17.91
CA TYR A 221 -2.09 23.38 -18.41
C TYR A 221 -1.50 22.31 -17.48
N GLY A 222 -2.29 21.82 -16.51
CA GLY A 222 -1.80 20.79 -15.56
C GLY A 222 -2.80 19.91 -14.81
N SER A 223 -4.11 20.21 -14.81
CA SER A 223 -5.12 19.42 -14.08
C SER A 223 -6.20 18.82 -14.99
N PRO A 224 -6.59 17.55 -14.80
CA PRO A 224 -7.70 16.91 -15.50
C PRO A 224 -9.09 17.19 -14.87
N ASP A 225 -9.17 17.91 -13.74
CA ASP A 225 -10.41 18.10 -13.00
C ASP A 225 -11.39 19.03 -13.75
N GLY A 226 -12.54 18.52 -14.21
CA GLY A 226 -13.45 19.25 -15.10
C GLY A 226 -14.00 20.58 -14.56
N GLN A 227 -14.22 20.70 -13.25
CA GLN A 227 -14.64 21.97 -12.63
C GLN A 227 -13.51 23.02 -12.62
N PHE A 228 -12.25 22.57 -12.54
CA PHE A 228 -11.08 23.44 -12.63
C PHE A 228 -10.87 23.90 -14.07
N TRP A 229 -10.99 22.99 -15.05
CA TRP A 229 -10.83 23.28 -16.47
C TRP A 229 -11.72 24.45 -16.94
N GLY A 230 -13.02 24.43 -16.64
CA GLY A 230 -13.94 25.49 -17.05
C GLY A 230 -13.57 26.89 -16.52
N LYS A 231 -12.96 26.96 -15.33
CA LYS A 231 -12.49 28.23 -14.76
C LYS A 231 -11.13 28.67 -15.31
N VAL A 232 -10.26 27.73 -15.67
CA VAL A 232 -9.03 28.04 -16.41
C VAL A 232 -9.35 28.59 -17.80
N GLU A 233 -10.30 27.99 -18.52
CA GLU A 233 -10.67 28.50 -19.85
C GLU A 233 -11.37 29.87 -19.76
N ALA A 234 -12.22 30.08 -18.77
CA ALA A 234 -12.79 31.40 -18.48
C ALA A 234 -11.70 32.47 -18.28
N TYR A 235 -10.67 32.14 -17.50
CA TYR A 235 -9.51 33.01 -17.25
C TYR A 235 -8.72 33.27 -18.54
N ARG A 236 -8.34 32.23 -19.29
CA ARG A 236 -7.61 32.36 -20.56
C ARG A 236 -8.32 33.26 -21.55
N MET A 237 -9.61 33.01 -21.80
CA MET A 237 -10.42 33.82 -22.72
C MET A 237 -10.57 35.27 -22.23
N LEU A 238 -10.58 35.50 -20.91
CA LEU A 238 -10.58 36.84 -20.33
C LEU A 238 -9.26 37.59 -20.58
N LEU A 239 -8.10 36.92 -20.58
CA LEU A 239 -6.81 37.55 -20.91
C LEU A 239 -6.79 38.06 -22.37
N HIS A 240 -7.25 37.23 -23.31
CA HIS A 240 -7.36 37.61 -24.73
C HIS A 240 -8.37 38.74 -24.94
N ALA A 241 -9.54 38.68 -24.30
CA ALA A 241 -10.50 39.79 -24.30
C ALA A 241 -9.86 41.07 -23.73
N GLY A 242 -9.13 40.96 -22.62
CA GLY A 242 -8.44 42.05 -21.96
C GLY A 242 -7.43 42.76 -22.89
N ASP A 243 -6.60 42.02 -23.63
CA ASP A 243 -5.68 42.66 -24.56
C ASP A 243 -6.37 43.27 -25.78
N LEU A 244 -7.37 42.61 -26.36
CA LEU A 244 -8.15 43.17 -27.46
C LEU A 244 -8.89 44.46 -27.06
N ILE A 245 -9.42 44.53 -25.83
CA ILE A 245 -9.98 45.77 -25.27
C ILE A 245 -8.88 46.83 -25.07
N GLY A 246 -7.68 46.41 -24.63
CA GLY A 246 -6.50 47.27 -24.55
C GLY A 246 -6.02 47.81 -25.91
N ILE A 247 -6.16 47.03 -27.00
CA ILE A 247 -5.90 47.45 -28.38
C ILE A 247 -7.01 48.41 -28.85
N LYS A 248 -8.29 48.10 -28.61
CA LYS A 248 -9.43 48.98 -28.91
C LYS A 248 -9.31 50.33 -28.19
N ARG A 249 -8.79 50.36 -26.95
CA ARG A 249 -8.45 51.59 -26.23
C ARG A 249 -7.37 52.39 -26.96
N ALA A 250 -6.27 51.74 -27.33
CA ALA A 250 -5.13 52.39 -28.01
C ALA A 250 -5.53 52.99 -29.37
N THR A 251 -6.19 52.18 -30.21
CA THR A 251 -6.65 52.59 -31.55
C THR A 251 -7.75 53.65 -31.47
N GLY A 252 -8.77 53.50 -30.62
CA GLY A 252 -9.77 54.55 -30.42
C GLY A 252 -9.17 55.86 -29.86
N GLY A 253 -8.11 55.77 -29.04
CA GLY A 253 -7.36 56.94 -28.59
C GLY A 253 -6.62 57.65 -29.73
N SER A 254 -6.06 56.87 -30.66
CA SER A 254 -5.51 57.36 -31.94
C SER A 254 -6.60 58.04 -32.80
N PHE A 255 -7.79 57.45 -32.94
CA PHE A 255 -8.92 58.10 -33.64
C PHE A 255 -9.22 59.49 -33.06
N PHE A 256 -9.39 59.60 -31.75
CA PHE A 256 -9.69 60.90 -31.13
C PHE A 256 -8.51 61.86 -31.14
N ALA A 257 -7.26 61.39 -31.22
CA ALA A 257 -6.09 62.25 -31.40
C ALA A 257 -6.02 62.88 -32.80
N VAL A 258 -6.43 62.16 -33.85
CA VAL A 258 -6.41 62.61 -35.26
C VAL A 258 -7.72 63.28 -35.71
N GLY A 259 -8.83 62.85 -35.13
CA GLY A 259 -10.20 63.15 -35.59
C GLY A 259 -10.73 62.22 -36.69
N TYR A 260 -9.93 61.29 -37.22
CA TYR A 260 -10.36 60.27 -38.21
C TYR A 260 -9.38 59.08 -38.26
N PHE A 261 -9.84 57.94 -38.79
CA PHE A 261 -8.99 56.79 -39.14
C PHE A 261 -8.69 56.74 -40.64
N ASN A 262 -7.45 56.34 -40.98
CA ASN A 262 -7.15 55.81 -42.32
C ASN A 262 -7.78 54.42 -42.51
N TRP A 263 -7.78 53.89 -43.73
CA TRP A 263 -8.40 52.59 -44.04
C TRP A 263 -7.84 51.43 -43.20
N GLU A 264 -6.52 51.42 -42.98
CA GLU A 264 -5.82 50.35 -42.27
C GLU A 264 -6.17 50.33 -40.78
N MET A 265 -6.13 51.47 -40.09
CA MET A 265 -6.59 51.57 -38.69
C MET A 265 -8.09 51.35 -38.55
N TYR A 266 -8.92 51.81 -39.50
CA TYR A 266 -10.36 51.54 -39.46
C TYR A 266 -10.67 50.04 -39.60
N ARG A 267 -9.99 49.36 -40.52
CA ARG A 267 -10.07 47.90 -40.68
C ARG A 267 -9.57 47.19 -39.42
N TYR A 268 -8.41 47.56 -38.89
CA TYR A 268 -7.85 46.94 -37.70
C TYR A 268 -8.73 47.15 -36.45
N TYR A 269 -9.27 48.35 -36.24
CA TYR A 269 -10.23 48.65 -35.17
C TYR A 269 -11.50 47.79 -35.30
N THR A 270 -12.08 47.67 -36.49
CA THR A 270 -13.31 46.90 -36.72
C THR A 270 -13.09 45.39 -36.55
N GLU A 271 -11.95 44.85 -37.00
CA GLU A 271 -11.56 43.45 -36.80
C GLU A 271 -11.35 43.13 -35.30
N VAL A 272 -10.67 44.02 -34.55
CA VAL A 272 -10.47 43.89 -33.09
C VAL A 272 -11.78 44.02 -32.33
N ALA A 273 -12.62 45.01 -32.66
CA ALA A 273 -13.91 45.24 -32.00
C ALA A 273 -14.83 44.01 -32.12
N GLY A 274 -14.94 43.43 -33.33
CA GLY A 274 -15.71 42.22 -33.56
C GLY A 274 -15.11 40.93 -32.96
N ALA A 275 -13.85 40.97 -32.50
CA ALA A 275 -13.21 39.85 -31.81
C ALA A 275 -13.50 39.81 -30.30
N ILE A 276 -13.60 40.97 -29.64
CA ILE A 276 -13.81 41.10 -28.19
C ILE A 276 -15.06 40.34 -27.74
N ASP A 277 -16.19 40.54 -28.41
CA ASP A 277 -17.47 39.90 -28.04
C ASP A 277 -17.37 38.37 -28.07
N ARG A 278 -16.60 37.79 -29.01
CA ARG A 278 -16.41 36.34 -29.10
C ARG A 278 -15.71 35.79 -27.86
N TYR A 279 -14.64 36.44 -27.40
CA TYR A 279 -13.92 36.02 -26.20
C TYR A 279 -14.76 36.22 -24.93
N LEU A 280 -15.45 37.37 -24.79
CA LEU A 280 -16.31 37.63 -23.63
C LEU A 280 -17.49 36.65 -23.54
N ILE A 281 -18.10 36.28 -24.67
CA ILE A 281 -19.16 35.25 -24.71
C ILE A 281 -18.62 33.87 -24.27
N ILE A 282 -17.40 33.49 -24.69
CA ILE A 282 -16.81 32.21 -24.27
C ILE A 282 -16.47 32.25 -22.77
N THR A 283 -15.87 33.34 -22.26
CA THR A 283 -15.65 33.52 -20.80
C THR A 283 -16.97 33.40 -20.03
N GLY A 284 -18.01 34.14 -20.43
CA GLY A 284 -19.32 34.09 -19.79
C GLY A 284 -20.06 32.76 -19.94
N GLY A 285 -19.73 31.95 -20.97
CA GLY A 285 -20.29 30.61 -21.18
C GLY A 285 -19.57 29.49 -20.41
N ALA A 286 -18.34 29.72 -19.95
CA ALA A 286 -17.48 28.68 -19.41
C ALA A 286 -17.91 28.13 -18.03
N SER A 287 -18.62 28.91 -17.20
CA SER A 287 -19.35 28.40 -16.02
C SER A 287 -20.46 29.36 -15.56
N LEU A 288 -21.50 28.83 -14.91
CA LEU A 288 -22.71 29.59 -14.55
C LEU A 288 -22.44 30.75 -13.58
N ASP A 289 -21.56 30.54 -12.60
CA ASP A 289 -21.17 31.54 -11.61
C ASP A 289 -20.35 32.69 -12.24
N VAL A 290 -19.50 32.36 -13.22
CA VAL A 290 -18.79 33.33 -14.06
C VAL A 290 -19.77 34.12 -14.94
N SER A 291 -20.78 33.45 -15.52
CA SER A 291 -21.85 34.07 -16.29
C SER A 291 -22.66 35.10 -15.48
N GLN A 292 -23.10 34.70 -14.29
CA GLN A 292 -23.89 35.54 -13.39
C GLN A 292 -23.11 36.76 -12.91
N PHE A 293 -21.84 36.59 -12.52
CA PHE A 293 -21.02 37.71 -12.07
C PHE A 293 -20.70 38.69 -13.21
N MET A 294 -20.39 38.21 -14.41
CA MET A 294 -20.19 39.07 -15.58
C MET A 294 -21.45 39.89 -15.91
N ALA A 295 -22.63 39.28 -15.83
CA ALA A 295 -23.91 39.98 -16.02
C ALA A 295 -24.16 41.04 -14.93
N GLU A 296 -23.82 40.76 -13.67
CA GLU A 296 -23.92 41.73 -12.57
C GLU A 296 -22.98 42.93 -12.76
N LEU A 297 -21.72 42.68 -13.16
CA LEU A 297 -20.74 43.72 -13.48
C LEU A 297 -21.26 44.63 -14.61
N ALA A 298 -21.70 44.04 -15.73
CA ALA A 298 -22.15 44.79 -16.90
C ALA A 298 -23.46 45.57 -16.65
N THR A 299 -24.42 44.97 -15.95
CA THR A 299 -25.76 45.57 -15.76
C THR A 299 -25.84 46.56 -14.61
N TYR A 300 -25.03 46.41 -13.55
CA TYR A 300 -25.07 47.29 -12.38
C TYR A 300 -23.81 48.16 -12.25
N LYS A 301 -22.62 47.55 -12.21
CA LYS A 301 -21.39 48.29 -11.86
C LYS A 301 -20.80 49.12 -13.01
N ALA A 302 -20.90 48.64 -14.25
CA ALA A 302 -20.26 49.25 -15.42
C ALA A 302 -21.24 49.94 -16.39
N ARG A 303 -22.54 50.04 -16.05
CA ARG A 303 -23.58 50.51 -16.98
C ARG A 303 -23.28 51.90 -17.57
N GLU A 304 -22.96 52.87 -16.71
CA GLU A 304 -22.73 54.27 -17.11
C GLU A 304 -21.53 54.40 -18.07
N VAL A 305 -20.39 53.79 -17.72
CA VAL A 305 -19.20 53.82 -18.59
C VAL A 305 -19.44 53.06 -19.90
N ILE A 306 -20.19 51.96 -19.88
CA ILE A 306 -20.60 51.21 -21.08
C ILE A 306 -21.49 52.07 -21.99
N ASP A 307 -22.47 52.80 -21.45
CA ASP A 307 -23.37 53.63 -22.24
C ASP A 307 -22.66 54.89 -22.78
N ASN A 308 -21.73 55.47 -22.03
CA ASN A 308 -20.83 56.52 -22.52
C ASN A 308 -19.92 56.02 -23.66
N LEU A 309 -19.32 54.83 -23.52
CA LEU A 309 -18.49 54.22 -24.57
C LEU A 309 -19.30 53.93 -25.84
N LYS A 310 -20.54 53.43 -25.74
CA LYS A 310 -21.44 53.25 -26.91
C LYS A 310 -21.73 54.53 -27.69
N ILE A 311 -21.61 55.71 -27.09
CA ILE A 311 -21.73 56.99 -27.80
C ILE A 311 -20.44 57.25 -28.59
N MET A 312 -19.29 57.21 -27.91
CA MET A 312 -17.98 57.44 -28.53
C MET A 312 -17.67 56.44 -29.65
N GLU A 313 -18.05 55.17 -29.49
CA GLU A 313 -17.88 54.13 -30.52
C GLU A 313 -18.70 54.40 -31.79
N LYS A 314 -19.90 54.98 -31.70
CA LYS A 314 -20.69 55.36 -32.88
C LYS A 314 -20.00 56.43 -33.71
N GLU A 315 -19.21 57.30 -33.08
CA GLU A 315 -18.43 58.32 -33.77
C GLU A 315 -17.23 57.69 -34.50
N ILE A 316 -16.52 56.76 -33.84
CA ILE A 316 -15.43 55.97 -34.45
C ILE A 316 -15.95 55.18 -35.65
N PHE A 317 -17.07 54.45 -35.52
CA PHE A 317 -17.67 53.68 -36.62
C PHE A 317 -18.25 54.57 -37.73
N ALA A 318 -18.64 55.82 -37.44
CA ALA A 318 -19.04 56.78 -38.47
C ALA A 318 -17.83 57.32 -39.26
N ASN A 319 -16.62 57.27 -38.67
CA ASN A 319 -15.35 57.76 -39.22
C ASN A 319 -15.43 59.13 -39.90
N LYS A 320 -16.10 60.09 -39.25
CA LYS A 320 -16.23 61.47 -39.73
C LYS A 320 -15.22 62.37 -39.05
N THR A 321 -14.52 63.18 -39.83
CA THR A 321 -13.54 64.16 -39.33
C THR A 321 -14.22 65.21 -38.44
N ASP A 322 -14.00 65.14 -37.11
CA ASP A 322 -14.39 66.17 -36.14
C ASP A 322 -13.14 66.85 -35.56
N PRO A 323 -12.91 68.16 -35.81
CA PRO A 323 -11.84 68.91 -35.17
C PRO A 323 -11.91 68.93 -33.64
N ASN A 324 -13.11 68.79 -33.06
CA ASN A 324 -13.33 68.76 -31.60
C ASN A 324 -13.14 67.36 -30.99
N ALA A 325 -12.70 66.37 -31.78
CA ALA A 325 -12.33 65.05 -31.28
C ALA A 325 -11.08 65.10 -30.40
N VAL A 326 -10.17 66.06 -30.65
CA VAL A 326 -8.83 66.16 -30.05
C VAL A 326 -8.86 66.29 -28.53
N ASP A 327 -9.88 66.94 -27.96
CA ASP A 327 -10.04 67.07 -26.51
C ASP A 327 -10.59 65.78 -25.86
N ARG A 328 -11.23 64.92 -26.66
CA ARG A 328 -11.94 63.72 -26.19
C ARG A 328 -11.06 62.47 -26.16
N LYS A 329 -9.81 62.55 -26.63
CA LYS A 329 -8.80 61.46 -26.56
C LYS A 329 -8.54 60.94 -25.15
N LEU A 330 -8.45 61.84 -24.17
CA LEU A 330 -8.25 61.48 -22.75
C LEU A 330 -9.54 60.95 -22.11
N GLN A 331 -10.71 61.46 -22.51
CA GLN A 331 -12.00 60.93 -22.06
C GLN A 331 -12.22 59.49 -22.53
N TRP A 332 -11.92 59.20 -23.81
CA TRP A 332 -11.97 57.83 -24.34
C TRP A 332 -11.01 56.89 -23.57
N PHE A 333 -9.77 57.33 -23.36
CA PHE A 333 -8.78 56.54 -22.63
C PHE A 333 -9.21 56.29 -21.17
N GLY A 334 -9.77 57.31 -20.50
CA GLY A 334 -10.33 57.21 -19.16
C GLY A 334 -11.48 56.20 -19.07
N ASN A 335 -12.53 56.42 -19.88
CA ASN A 335 -13.71 55.55 -19.93
C ASN A 335 -13.33 54.09 -20.25
N MET A 336 -12.45 53.85 -21.23
CA MET A 336 -11.97 52.50 -21.54
C MET A 336 -11.15 51.89 -20.40
N THR A 337 -10.40 52.69 -19.63
CA THR A 337 -9.61 52.21 -18.49
C THR A 337 -10.48 51.88 -17.29
N GLU A 338 -11.52 52.67 -17.03
CA GLU A 338 -12.56 52.37 -16.05
C GLU A 338 -13.33 51.10 -16.46
N TYR A 339 -13.75 50.98 -17.71
CA TYR A 339 -14.38 49.76 -18.23
C TYR A 339 -13.49 48.52 -18.04
N MET A 340 -12.19 48.60 -18.36
CA MET A 340 -11.24 47.51 -18.08
C MET A 340 -11.13 47.21 -16.58
N SER A 341 -11.11 48.22 -15.71
CA SER A 341 -11.07 48.02 -14.25
C SER A 341 -12.34 47.33 -13.73
N LEU A 342 -13.51 47.74 -14.23
CA LEU A 342 -14.82 47.24 -13.78
C LEU A 342 -15.18 45.87 -14.35
N MET A 343 -14.82 45.58 -15.61
CA MET A 343 -15.21 44.36 -16.32
C MET A 343 -14.10 43.31 -16.47
N ILE A 344 -12.82 43.72 -16.52
CA ILE A 344 -11.70 42.77 -16.71
C ILE A 344 -10.98 42.52 -15.40
N VAL A 345 -10.51 43.55 -14.69
CA VAL A 345 -9.73 43.37 -13.44
C VAL A 345 -10.57 42.72 -12.35
N LYS A 346 -11.82 43.17 -12.12
CA LYS A 346 -12.72 42.52 -11.15
C LYS A 346 -13.10 41.08 -11.54
N MET A 347 -13.06 40.75 -12.83
CA MET A 347 -13.34 39.41 -13.33
C MET A 347 -12.11 38.49 -13.20
N ASP A 348 -10.90 39.01 -13.40
CA ASP A 348 -9.61 38.35 -13.11
C ASP A 348 -9.51 38.00 -11.63
N ASP A 349 -9.78 38.97 -10.74
CA ASP A 349 -9.82 38.76 -9.29
C ASP A 349 -10.83 37.65 -8.92
N TYR A 350 -12.06 37.72 -9.43
CA TYR A 350 -13.11 36.73 -9.14
C TYR A 350 -12.76 35.32 -9.63
N ILE A 351 -12.33 35.18 -10.89
CA ILE A 351 -11.97 33.85 -11.44
C ILE A 351 -10.74 33.31 -10.71
N THR A 352 -9.74 34.15 -10.40
CA THR A 352 -8.57 33.75 -9.62
C THR A 352 -8.95 33.27 -8.22
N GLU A 353 -9.84 33.99 -7.51
CA GLU A 353 -10.34 33.59 -6.20
C GLU A 353 -11.05 32.22 -6.28
N LYS A 354 -11.93 32.01 -7.27
CA LYS A 354 -12.61 30.71 -7.44
C LYS A 354 -11.64 29.58 -7.83
N LEU A 355 -10.61 29.85 -8.64
CA LEU A 355 -9.55 28.88 -8.93
C LEU A 355 -8.75 28.51 -7.67
N GLN A 356 -8.39 29.50 -6.83
CA GLN A 356 -7.67 29.26 -5.58
C GLN A 356 -8.51 28.44 -4.58
N ASN A 357 -9.80 28.75 -4.42
CA ASN A 357 -10.71 27.99 -3.56
C ASN A 357 -10.82 26.52 -4.02
N VAL A 358 -11.02 26.26 -5.32
CA VAL A 358 -11.08 24.89 -5.88
C VAL A 358 -9.74 24.15 -5.72
N LEU A 359 -8.60 24.85 -5.85
CA LEU A 359 -7.29 24.28 -5.58
C LEU A 359 -7.12 23.89 -4.10
N ASP A 360 -7.54 24.75 -3.16
CA ASP A 360 -7.39 24.50 -1.72
C ASP A 360 -8.32 23.40 -1.21
N GLU A 361 -9.56 23.31 -1.70
CA GLU A 361 -10.46 22.17 -1.44
C GLU A 361 -9.86 20.85 -1.96
N ASN A 362 -9.33 20.84 -3.19
CA ASN A 362 -8.69 19.67 -3.77
C ASN A 362 -7.41 19.27 -3.03
N ILE A 363 -6.58 20.21 -2.61
CA ILE A 363 -5.37 19.97 -1.82
C ILE A 363 -5.74 19.42 -0.44
N ALA A 364 -6.75 19.97 0.23
CA ALA A 364 -7.24 19.47 1.51
C ALA A 364 -7.78 18.04 1.40
N ALA A 365 -8.58 17.74 0.37
CA ALA A 365 -9.11 16.40 0.12
C ALA A 365 -8.00 15.37 -0.20
N LYS A 366 -6.99 15.76 -0.99
CA LYS A 366 -5.82 14.91 -1.30
C LYS A 366 -4.95 14.68 -0.06
N ASN A 367 -4.69 15.71 0.75
CA ASN A 367 -3.97 15.59 2.02
C ASN A 367 -4.71 14.66 3.01
N ALA A 368 -6.04 14.73 3.10
CA ALA A 368 -6.83 13.81 3.91
C ALA A 368 -6.69 12.35 3.45
N ARG A 369 -6.72 12.09 2.14
CA ARG A 369 -6.47 10.74 1.57
C ARG A 369 -5.07 10.23 1.90
N PHE A 370 -4.05 11.09 1.81
CA PHE A 370 -2.67 10.77 2.16
C PHE A 370 -2.52 10.36 3.64
N ILE A 371 -3.10 11.14 4.55
CA ILE A 371 -3.11 10.85 6.00
C ILE A 371 -3.83 9.53 6.28
N MET A 372 -4.98 9.28 5.65
CA MET A 372 -5.73 8.02 5.81
C MET A 372 -4.94 6.80 5.30
N ALA A 373 -4.17 6.94 4.22
CA ALA A 373 -3.28 5.87 3.74
C ALA A 373 -2.12 5.58 4.71
N LEU A 374 -1.51 6.61 5.30
CA LEU A 374 -0.50 6.44 6.36
C LEU A 374 -1.08 5.80 7.63
N LEU A 375 -2.29 6.18 8.03
CA LEU A 375 -2.99 5.54 9.15
C LEU A 375 -3.31 4.07 8.85
N ALA A 376 -3.73 3.73 7.63
CA ALA A 376 -3.95 2.33 7.23
C ALA A 376 -2.67 1.48 7.31
N VAL A 377 -1.51 2.02 6.91
CA VAL A 377 -0.20 1.38 7.10
C VAL A 377 0.12 1.17 8.58
N GLY A 378 -0.06 2.21 9.41
CA GLY A 378 0.15 2.12 10.86
C GLY A 378 -0.74 1.07 11.54
N VAL A 379 -2.02 1.02 11.18
CA VAL A 379 -2.98 0.02 11.66
C VAL A 379 -2.57 -1.39 11.21
N ALA A 380 -2.18 -1.59 9.94
CA ALA A 380 -1.72 -2.89 9.46
C ALA A 380 -0.46 -3.38 10.20
N LEU A 381 0.49 -2.49 10.48
CA LEU A 381 1.73 -2.80 11.21
C LEU A 381 1.51 -3.11 12.70
N ILE A 382 0.39 -2.70 13.30
CA ILE A 382 0.06 -2.97 14.72
C ILE A 382 -0.91 -4.17 14.84
N VAL A 383 -2.00 -4.16 14.07
CA VAL A 383 -3.08 -5.14 14.18
C VAL A 383 -2.66 -6.50 13.63
N CYS A 384 -1.99 -6.56 12.47
CA CYS A 384 -1.69 -7.86 11.87
C CYS A 384 -0.64 -8.68 12.67
N PRO A 385 0.43 -8.09 13.24
CA PRO A 385 1.31 -8.82 14.15
C PRO A 385 0.62 -9.25 15.45
N THR A 386 -0.20 -8.40 16.08
CA THR A 386 -0.90 -8.75 17.33
C THR A 386 -1.93 -9.87 17.11
N VAL A 387 -2.68 -9.83 16.00
CA VAL A 387 -3.57 -10.92 15.57
C VAL A 387 -2.79 -12.21 15.29
N THR A 388 -1.64 -12.13 14.62
CA THR A 388 -0.78 -13.30 14.35
C THR A 388 -0.26 -13.94 15.63
N ILE A 389 0.20 -13.12 16.59
CA ILE A 389 0.65 -13.60 17.91
C ILE A 389 -0.50 -14.26 18.67
N PHE A 390 -1.69 -13.65 18.68
CA PHE A 390 -2.88 -14.17 19.36
C PHE A 390 -3.29 -15.56 18.83
N PHE A 391 -3.44 -15.70 17.51
CA PHE A 391 -3.75 -17.01 16.89
C PHE A 391 -2.63 -18.04 17.11
N GLY A 392 -1.36 -17.62 17.16
CA GLY A 392 -0.23 -18.48 17.51
C GLY A 392 -0.32 -19.05 18.93
N VAL A 393 -0.67 -18.20 19.91
CA VAL A 393 -0.82 -18.60 21.32
C VAL A 393 -2.01 -19.56 21.51
N GLU A 394 -3.17 -19.28 20.91
CA GLU A 394 -4.33 -20.18 21.02
C GLU A 394 -4.14 -21.49 20.25
N SER A 395 -3.50 -21.46 19.08
CA SER A 395 -3.08 -22.68 18.39
C SER A 395 -2.14 -23.52 19.26
N PHE A 396 -1.18 -22.91 19.97
CA PHE A 396 -0.32 -23.63 20.91
C PHE A 396 -1.10 -24.23 22.09
N ARG A 397 -2.05 -23.48 22.68
CA ARG A 397 -2.93 -23.96 23.75
C ARG A 397 -3.78 -25.15 23.33
N MET A 398 -4.43 -25.09 22.17
CA MET A 398 -5.24 -26.19 21.65
C MET A 398 -4.38 -27.40 21.31
N ASN A 399 -3.22 -27.22 20.66
CA ASN A 399 -2.28 -28.30 20.40
C ASN A 399 -1.72 -28.95 21.68
N LYS A 400 -1.59 -28.21 22.80
CA LYS A 400 -1.25 -28.81 24.11
C LYS A 400 -2.40 -29.68 24.62
N LYS A 401 -3.65 -29.18 24.63
CA LYS A 401 -4.84 -29.95 25.05
C LYS A 401 -5.03 -31.23 24.23
N ILE A 402 -4.85 -31.16 22.90
CA ILE A 402 -4.93 -32.31 21.99
C ILE A 402 -3.86 -33.35 22.34
N ARG A 403 -2.60 -32.94 22.53
CA ARG A 403 -1.52 -33.87 22.94
C ARG A 403 -1.77 -34.55 24.28
N GLN A 404 -2.37 -33.84 25.25
CA GLN A 404 -2.77 -34.44 26.52
C GLN A 404 -3.84 -35.53 26.31
N LYS A 405 -4.96 -35.20 25.63
CA LYS A 405 -6.01 -36.19 25.33
C LYS A 405 -5.53 -37.39 24.51
N VAL A 406 -4.64 -37.18 23.54
CA VAL A 406 -4.05 -38.28 22.76
C VAL A 406 -3.15 -39.17 23.63
N SER A 407 -2.44 -38.60 24.61
CA SER A 407 -1.65 -39.38 25.56
C SER A 407 -2.54 -40.13 26.57
N GLU A 408 -3.59 -39.49 27.08
CA GLU A 408 -4.59 -40.10 27.98
C GLU A 408 -5.26 -41.31 27.32
N LEU A 409 -5.80 -41.14 26.10
CA LEU A 409 -6.36 -42.21 25.28
C LEU A 409 -5.34 -43.33 24.96
N GLY A 410 -4.06 -42.98 24.82
CA GLY A 410 -2.98 -43.97 24.63
C GLY A 410 -2.79 -44.88 25.84
N HIS A 411 -2.76 -44.29 27.05
CA HIS A 411 -2.64 -45.06 28.30
C HIS A 411 -3.90 -45.88 28.60
N GLU A 412 -5.08 -45.32 28.34
CA GLU A 412 -6.37 -46.01 28.51
C GLU A 412 -6.45 -47.23 27.57
N LYS A 413 -6.16 -47.04 26.28
CA LYS A 413 -6.09 -48.13 25.30
C LYS A 413 -5.07 -49.20 25.72
N GLN A 414 -3.89 -48.82 26.21
CA GLN A 414 -2.88 -49.79 26.66
C GLN A 414 -3.36 -50.63 27.85
N LYS A 415 -4.08 -50.04 28.82
CA LYS A 415 -4.68 -50.78 29.94
C LYS A 415 -5.75 -51.77 29.46
N THR A 416 -6.66 -51.34 28.59
CA THR A 416 -7.69 -52.20 27.99
C THR A 416 -7.05 -53.36 27.21
N ASP A 417 -6.00 -53.06 26.44
CA ASP A 417 -5.26 -54.05 25.65
C ASP A 417 -4.59 -55.13 26.49
N LEU A 418 -4.12 -54.79 27.71
CA LEU A 418 -3.51 -55.72 28.66
C LEU A 418 -4.55 -56.60 29.36
N LEU A 419 -5.66 -56.01 29.86
CA LEU A 419 -6.74 -56.75 30.52
C LEU A 419 -7.35 -57.81 29.61
N LEU A 420 -7.60 -57.46 28.34
CA LEU A 420 -8.04 -58.42 27.31
C LEU A 420 -7.09 -59.60 27.16
N CYS A 421 -5.77 -59.39 27.28
CA CYS A 421 -4.75 -60.44 27.19
C CYS A 421 -4.58 -61.27 28.47
N GLN A 422 -5.24 -60.90 29.58
CA GLN A 422 -5.29 -61.70 30.81
C GLN A 422 -6.55 -62.58 30.84
N MET A 423 -7.66 -62.11 30.30
CA MET A 423 -8.93 -62.87 30.27
C MET A 423 -9.03 -63.86 29.10
N LEU A 424 -8.35 -63.61 27.98
CA LEU A 424 -8.46 -64.45 26.77
C LEU A 424 -7.09 -64.82 26.16
N PRO A 425 -6.95 -66.01 25.55
CA PRO A 425 -5.76 -66.39 24.80
C PRO A 425 -5.36 -65.36 23.73
N ARG A 426 -4.06 -65.01 23.67
CA ARG A 426 -3.52 -63.94 22.80
C ARG A 426 -3.82 -64.09 21.30
N SER A 427 -4.17 -65.29 20.82
CA SER A 427 -4.69 -65.54 19.47
C SER A 427 -6.10 -64.97 19.30
N ILE A 428 -7.03 -65.35 20.18
CA ILE A 428 -8.43 -64.90 20.18
C ILE A 428 -8.50 -63.38 20.36
N VAL A 429 -7.67 -62.81 21.26
CA VAL A 429 -7.58 -61.35 21.44
C VAL A 429 -7.14 -60.63 20.16
N ARG A 430 -6.30 -61.26 19.32
CA ARG A 430 -5.89 -60.68 18.03
C ARG A 430 -7.01 -60.76 17.00
N GLU A 431 -7.70 -61.89 16.92
CA GLU A 431 -8.84 -62.11 16.01
C GLU A 431 -9.99 -61.13 16.35
N LEU A 432 -10.32 -60.98 17.64
CA LEU A 432 -11.28 -59.99 18.15
C LEU A 432 -10.87 -58.53 17.87
N LYS A 433 -9.60 -58.16 18.09
CA LYS A 433 -9.09 -56.81 17.79
C LYS A 433 -9.08 -56.48 16.28
N LEU A 434 -9.16 -57.49 15.43
CA LEU A 434 -9.32 -57.36 13.97
C LEU A 434 -10.79 -57.42 13.52
N GLY A 435 -11.75 -57.53 14.45
CA GLY A 435 -13.18 -57.61 14.15
C GLY A 435 -13.59 -58.92 13.48
N GLN A 436 -12.78 -59.98 13.56
CA GLN A 436 -13.06 -61.26 12.93
C GLN A 436 -13.97 -62.11 13.84
N PRO A 437 -14.99 -62.80 13.28
CA PRO A 437 -15.83 -63.70 14.06
C PRO A 437 -15.00 -64.90 14.55
N VAL A 438 -15.07 -65.20 15.84
CA VAL A 438 -14.38 -66.35 16.42
C VAL A 438 -15.14 -67.63 16.03
N VAL A 439 -14.59 -68.38 15.07
CA VAL A 439 -15.22 -69.60 14.56
C VAL A 439 -14.95 -70.77 15.51
N PRO A 440 -15.96 -71.57 15.92
CA PRO A 440 -15.77 -72.77 16.73
C PRO A 440 -14.76 -73.73 16.11
N ARG A 441 -13.83 -74.25 16.93
CA ARG A 441 -12.73 -75.10 16.46
C ARG A 441 -12.91 -76.53 16.94
N THR A 442 -12.82 -77.48 16.02
CA THR A 442 -12.82 -78.92 16.32
C THR A 442 -11.37 -79.40 16.43
N TYR A 443 -11.03 -80.00 17.57
CA TYR A 443 -9.72 -80.58 17.83
C TYR A 443 -9.79 -82.10 17.68
N SER A 444 -8.92 -82.66 16.84
CA SER A 444 -8.90 -84.08 16.48
C SER A 444 -8.49 -85.01 17.61
N SER A 445 -7.72 -84.50 18.56
CA SER A 445 -7.32 -85.16 19.80
C SER A 445 -6.96 -84.09 20.84
N VAL A 446 -7.61 -84.13 22.00
CA VAL A 446 -7.24 -83.35 23.20
C VAL A 446 -7.26 -84.30 24.39
N THR A 447 -6.48 -83.97 25.43
CA THR A 447 -6.61 -84.62 26.74
C THR A 447 -7.22 -83.63 27.72
N VAL A 448 -8.32 -84.06 28.36
CA VAL A 448 -9.05 -83.31 29.37
C VAL A 448 -8.74 -83.90 30.74
N PHE A 449 -8.47 -83.02 31.69
CA PHE A 449 -8.28 -83.29 33.11
C PHE A 449 -9.46 -82.72 33.88
N PHE A 450 -10.00 -83.52 34.78
CA PHE A 450 -10.92 -83.09 35.84
C PHE A 450 -10.35 -83.57 37.18
N SER A 451 -10.26 -82.68 38.17
CA SER A 451 -10.15 -83.10 39.57
C SER A 451 -11.44 -82.84 40.34
N ASP A 452 -11.59 -83.56 41.46
CA ASP A 452 -12.76 -83.59 42.33
C ASP A 452 -12.27 -83.88 43.76
N ILE A 453 -12.85 -83.23 44.78
CA ILE A 453 -12.38 -83.32 46.17
C ILE A 453 -13.22 -84.37 46.92
N VAL A 454 -12.59 -85.48 47.29
CA VAL A 454 -13.30 -86.63 47.87
C VAL A 454 -13.88 -86.26 49.23
N GLY A 455 -15.21 -86.12 49.28
CA GLY A 455 -15.95 -85.77 50.49
C GLY A 455 -16.13 -84.27 50.72
N PHE A 456 -15.95 -83.41 49.70
CA PHE A 456 -16.06 -81.95 49.82
C PHE A 456 -17.37 -81.47 50.47
N THR A 457 -18.51 -82.08 50.16
CA THR A 457 -19.80 -81.76 50.79
C THR A 457 -19.77 -81.96 52.31
N THR A 458 -19.09 -83.01 52.78
CA THR A 458 -18.92 -83.31 54.20
C THR A 458 -17.94 -82.33 54.85
N LEU A 459 -16.83 -82.00 54.18
CA LEU A 459 -15.84 -81.05 54.67
C LEU A 459 -16.43 -79.64 54.79
N SER A 460 -17.09 -79.14 53.74
CA SER A 460 -17.76 -77.84 53.72
C SER A 460 -18.93 -77.75 54.70
N SER A 461 -19.60 -78.86 55.05
CA SER A 461 -20.62 -78.88 56.12
C SER A 461 -20.07 -78.72 57.54
N LYS A 462 -18.76 -78.89 57.75
CA LYS A 462 -18.10 -78.87 59.07
C LYS A 462 -17.26 -77.62 59.35
N SER A 463 -16.96 -76.83 58.31
CA SER A 463 -16.00 -75.73 58.36
C SER A 463 -16.67 -74.39 58.06
N ASP A 464 -16.09 -73.29 58.56
CA ASP A 464 -16.60 -71.94 58.26
C ASP A 464 -16.45 -71.60 56.77
N PRO A 465 -17.42 -70.93 56.12
CA PRO A 465 -17.32 -70.50 54.72
C PRO A 465 -16.01 -69.76 54.38
N ILE A 466 -15.47 -68.93 55.28
CA ILE A 466 -14.20 -68.24 55.04
C ILE A 466 -13.00 -69.21 55.08
N GLN A 467 -13.09 -70.29 55.85
CA GLN A 467 -12.05 -71.32 55.90
C GLN A 467 -12.07 -72.20 54.65
N ILE A 468 -13.25 -72.50 54.10
CA ILE A 468 -13.41 -73.21 52.82
C ILE A 468 -12.94 -72.36 51.64
N VAL A 469 -13.32 -71.08 51.56
CA VAL A 469 -12.83 -70.17 50.51
C VAL A 469 -11.30 -70.03 50.55
N ASN A 470 -10.70 -69.93 51.75
CA ASN A 470 -9.24 -69.90 51.89
C ASN A 470 -8.56 -71.24 51.57
N LEU A 471 -9.23 -72.38 51.77
CA LEU A 471 -8.73 -73.69 51.35
C LEU A 471 -8.75 -73.82 49.83
N LEU A 472 -9.88 -73.50 49.18
CA LEU A 472 -10.03 -73.53 47.73
C LEU A 472 -9.06 -72.57 47.03
N ASN A 473 -8.94 -71.32 47.51
CA ASN A 473 -8.00 -70.35 46.94
C ASN A 473 -6.54 -70.85 47.00
N LYS A 474 -6.12 -71.50 48.10
CA LYS A 474 -4.78 -72.09 48.21
C LYS A 474 -4.61 -73.30 47.29
N LEU A 475 -5.61 -74.19 47.24
CA LEU A 475 -5.61 -75.37 46.39
C LEU A 475 -5.49 -74.98 44.91
N TYR A 476 -6.34 -74.06 44.43
CA TYR A 476 -6.30 -73.55 43.07
C TYR A 476 -5.02 -72.76 42.79
N SER A 477 -4.49 -71.98 43.73
CA SER A 477 -3.18 -71.31 43.55
C SER A 477 -2.03 -72.32 43.37
N SER A 478 -2.04 -73.45 44.08
CA SER A 478 -1.04 -74.52 43.85
C SER A 478 -1.25 -75.16 42.49
N MET A 479 -2.50 -75.51 42.12
CA MET A 479 -2.81 -76.07 40.80
C MET A 479 -2.44 -75.11 39.65
N ASP A 480 -2.66 -73.80 39.79
CA ASP A 480 -2.22 -72.78 38.85
C ASP A 480 -0.67 -72.73 38.77
N THR A 481 0.02 -72.87 39.90
CA THR A 481 1.50 -72.92 39.98
C THR A 481 2.10 -74.22 39.43
N VAL A 482 1.36 -75.33 39.43
CA VAL A 482 1.68 -76.54 38.66
C VAL A 482 1.43 -76.29 37.18
N LEU A 483 0.27 -75.75 36.83
CA LEU A 483 -0.20 -75.55 35.46
C LEU A 483 0.75 -74.68 34.63
N ASP A 484 1.28 -73.60 35.20
CA ASP A 484 2.26 -72.70 34.56
C ASP A 484 3.56 -73.41 34.12
N ARG A 485 3.82 -74.63 34.62
CA ARG A 485 4.98 -75.46 34.23
C ARG A 485 4.72 -76.35 33.01
N TYR A 486 3.47 -76.46 32.54
CA TYR A 486 3.04 -77.40 31.50
C TYR A 486 2.34 -76.71 30.32
N SER A 487 2.28 -77.39 29.17
CA SER A 487 1.58 -76.93 27.96
C SER A 487 0.07 -77.20 28.04
N CYS A 488 -0.55 -76.69 29.10
CA CYS A 488 -1.94 -76.93 29.48
C CYS A 488 -2.71 -75.59 29.61
N TYR A 489 -4.04 -75.64 29.48
CA TYR A 489 -4.92 -74.48 29.59
C TYR A 489 -6.04 -74.74 30.58
N LYS A 490 -6.17 -73.86 31.58
CA LYS A 490 -7.31 -73.81 32.50
C LYS A 490 -8.55 -73.39 31.72
N VAL A 491 -9.62 -74.18 31.82
CA VAL A 491 -10.91 -73.84 31.20
C VAL A 491 -11.72 -73.03 32.21
N GLU A 492 -12.42 -73.70 33.13
CA GLU A 492 -13.17 -73.09 34.22
C GLU A 492 -13.12 -73.99 35.47
N THR A 493 -13.61 -73.51 36.61
CA THR A 493 -13.80 -74.30 37.85
C THR A 493 -15.30 -74.52 38.09
N ILE A 494 -15.71 -75.78 38.26
CA ILE A 494 -17.12 -76.16 38.43
C ILE A 494 -17.33 -76.59 39.88
N GLY A 495 -17.74 -75.64 40.73
CA GLY A 495 -17.84 -75.88 42.17
C GLY A 495 -16.45 -76.06 42.78
N ASP A 496 -16.19 -77.24 43.36
CA ASP A 496 -14.87 -77.67 43.84
C ASP A 496 -13.99 -78.31 42.74
N ALA A 497 -14.57 -78.71 41.61
CA ALA A 497 -13.85 -79.38 40.52
C ALA A 497 -13.00 -78.42 39.66
N TYR A 498 -11.79 -78.87 39.30
CA TYR A 498 -10.82 -78.10 38.49
C TYR A 498 -10.67 -78.72 37.10
N MET A 499 -10.96 -77.95 36.03
CA MET A 499 -10.90 -78.43 34.65
C MET A 499 -9.72 -77.83 33.87
N VAL A 500 -8.91 -78.70 33.28
CA VAL A 500 -7.76 -78.35 32.45
C VAL A 500 -7.79 -79.13 31.14
N VAL A 501 -7.33 -78.53 30.05
CA VAL A 501 -7.20 -79.15 28.73
C VAL A 501 -5.79 -78.96 28.18
N SER A 502 -5.22 -80.00 27.57
CA SER A 502 -4.09 -79.86 26.64
C SER A 502 -4.46 -80.32 25.25
N GLY A 503 -3.84 -79.73 24.23
CA GLY A 503 -4.20 -79.86 22.82
C GLY A 503 -5.16 -78.78 22.29
N ALA A 504 -5.80 -78.02 23.19
CA ALA A 504 -6.59 -76.83 22.87
C ALA A 504 -6.32 -75.71 23.93
N PRO A 505 -6.40 -74.42 23.57
CA PRO A 505 -6.64 -73.88 22.23
C PRO A 505 -5.44 -74.01 21.27
N LYS A 506 -4.25 -74.38 21.79
CA LYS A 506 -3.06 -74.73 21.00
C LYS A 506 -2.86 -76.25 20.97
N THR A 507 -2.62 -76.79 19.78
CA THR A 507 -2.25 -78.20 19.59
C THR A 507 -0.79 -78.43 20.00
N ASN A 508 -0.54 -79.31 20.97
CA ASN A 508 0.81 -79.65 21.44
C ASN A 508 1.30 -80.98 20.86
N ASN A 509 1.54 -81.03 19.54
CA ASN A 509 2.31 -82.08 18.82
C ASN A 509 2.12 -83.56 19.25
N ALA A 510 0.89 -83.95 19.63
CA ALA A 510 0.52 -85.26 20.22
C ALA A 510 1.02 -85.56 21.65
N ASP A 511 1.83 -84.71 22.28
CA ASP A 511 2.24 -84.83 23.69
C ASP A 511 1.16 -84.41 24.70
N HIS A 512 -0.02 -83.97 24.25
CA HIS A 512 -1.10 -83.49 25.12
C HIS A 512 -1.51 -84.46 26.25
N SER A 513 -1.42 -85.77 26.04
CA SER A 513 -1.68 -86.77 27.07
C SER A 513 -0.52 -86.96 28.04
N ASN A 514 0.71 -86.76 27.57
CA ASN A 514 1.93 -86.87 28.37
C ASN A 514 2.04 -85.68 29.35
N GLU A 515 1.80 -84.47 28.85
CA GLU A 515 1.67 -83.23 29.63
C GLU A 515 0.62 -83.39 30.75
N VAL A 516 -0.62 -83.79 30.41
CA VAL A 516 -1.71 -83.89 31.38
C VAL A 516 -1.47 -85.00 32.40
N CYS A 517 -0.96 -86.17 32.01
CA CYS A 517 -0.62 -87.23 32.96
C CYS A 517 0.52 -86.84 33.90
N THR A 518 1.54 -86.12 33.40
CA THR A 518 2.66 -85.65 34.23
C THR A 518 2.20 -84.54 35.19
N MET A 519 1.45 -83.56 34.69
CA MET A 519 0.79 -82.52 35.48
C MET A 519 -0.10 -83.14 36.58
N ALA A 520 -0.85 -84.20 36.28
CA ALA A 520 -1.68 -84.89 37.27
C ALA A 520 -0.86 -85.55 38.38
N LEU A 521 0.28 -86.18 38.05
CA LEU A 521 1.18 -86.78 39.04
C LEU A 521 1.84 -85.71 39.93
N ASP A 522 2.26 -84.58 39.37
CA ASP A 522 2.81 -83.45 40.14
C ASP A 522 1.73 -82.73 40.97
N THR A 523 0.51 -82.63 40.46
CA THR A 523 -0.66 -82.13 41.20
C THR A 523 -0.96 -83.02 42.42
N LEU A 524 -0.93 -84.34 42.26
CA LEU A 524 -1.10 -85.28 43.39
C LEU A 524 0.05 -85.21 44.41
N ARG A 525 1.28 -84.89 43.98
CA ARG A 525 2.42 -84.66 44.88
C ARG A 525 2.23 -83.39 45.72
N GLU A 526 2.04 -82.24 45.08
CA GLU A 526 1.87 -80.96 45.80
C GLU A 526 0.64 -80.97 46.73
N ILE A 527 -0.45 -81.64 46.34
CA ILE A 527 -1.66 -81.75 47.16
C ILE A 527 -1.51 -82.79 48.29
N GLY A 528 -0.70 -83.84 48.10
CA GLY A 528 -0.42 -84.83 49.14
C GLY A 528 0.24 -84.23 50.39
N ASP A 529 1.05 -83.18 50.23
CA ASP A 529 1.68 -82.43 51.32
C ASP A 529 0.75 -81.32 51.90
N LEU A 530 -0.37 -81.01 51.24
CA LEU A 530 -1.28 -79.91 51.59
C LEU A 530 -2.23 -80.31 52.74
N ARG A 531 -1.81 -80.01 53.98
CA ARG A 531 -2.63 -80.22 55.18
C ARG A 531 -3.75 -79.19 55.32
N ILE A 532 -4.95 -79.65 55.70
CA ILE A 532 -6.11 -78.78 55.95
C ILE A 532 -5.87 -77.98 57.25
N PRO A 533 -5.79 -76.64 57.23
CA PRO A 533 -5.34 -75.86 58.40
C PRO A 533 -6.22 -75.99 59.66
N HIS A 534 -7.52 -76.25 59.45
CA HIS A 534 -8.52 -76.39 60.51
C HIS A 534 -8.78 -77.87 60.93
N CYS A 535 -8.32 -78.86 60.14
CA CYS A 535 -8.51 -80.29 60.39
C CYS A 535 -7.18 -81.03 60.21
N GLN A 536 -6.23 -80.79 61.11
CA GLN A 536 -4.83 -81.23 60.96
C GLN A 536 -4.61 -82.76 60.94
N THR A 537 -5.65 -83.55 61.25
CA THR A 537 -5.67 -85.02 61.22
C THR A 537 -6.21 -85.61 59.91
N GLU A 538 -6.75 -84.79 59.01
CA GLU A 538 -7.30 -85.23 57.72
C GLU A 538 -6.43 -84.68 56.56
N THR A 539 -6.02 -85.55 55.64
CA THR A 539 -5.33 -85.18 54.40
C THR A 539 -6.34 -84.91 53.28
N LEU A 540 -6.04 -83.97 52.38
CA LEU A 540 -6.95 -83.65 51.29
C LEU A 540 -6.90 -84.75 50.21
N LEU A 541 -7.91 -85.60 50.16
CA LEU A 541 -8.02 -86.67 49.17
C LEU A 541 -8.59 -86.14 47.85
N MET A 542 -7.80 -86.24 46.78
CA MET A 542 -8.20 -85.81 45.43
C MET A 542 -8.51 -87.01 44.53
N ARG A 543 -9.62 -86.94 43.82
CA ARG A 543 -9.93 -87.79 42.67
C ARG A 543 -9.51 -87.04 41.40
N ILE A 544 -8.91 -87.75 40.45
CA ILE A 544 -8.55 -87.20 39.13
C ILE A 544 -9.09 -88.13 38.05
N GLY A 545 -9.84 -87.56 37.11
CA GLY A 545 -10.26 -88.19 35.86
C GLY A 545 -9.49 -87.58 34.69
N ILE A 546 -8.92 -88.44 33.84
CA ILE A 546 -8.26 -88.03 32.60
C ILE A 546 -8.93 -88.75 31.44
N HIS A 547 -9.32 -88.02 30.40
CA HIS A 547 -9.90 -88.59 29.18
C HIS A 547 -9.26 -87.96 27.94
N THR A 548 -9.01 -88.77 26.91
CA THR A 548 -8.45 -88.30 25.63
C THR A 548 -9.42 -88.62 24.50
N GLY A 549 -9.78 -87.62 23.71
CA GLY A 549 -10.77 -87.76 22.65
C GLY A 549 -10.88 -86.54 21.74
N LYS A 550 -11.88 -86.54 20.85
CA LYS A 550 -12.24 -85.38 20.02
C LYS A 550 -13.05 -84.40 20.85
N ALA A 551 -12.74 -83.11 20.73
CA ALA A 551 -13.50 -82.04 21.38
C ALA A 551 -13.81 -80.91 20.39
N ILE A 552 -14.91 -80.22 20.64
CA ILE A 552 -15.28 -78.98 19.94
C ILE A 552 -15.24 -77.87 20.98
N THR A 553 -14.42 -76.84 20.77
CA THR A 553 -14.47 -75.62 21.57
C THR A 553 -15.31 -74.59 20.84
N VAL A 554 -16.48 -74.28 21.39
CA VAL A 554 -17.15 -73.00 21.16
C VAL A 554 -16.47 -71.98 22.07
N SER A 555 -16.27 -70.76 21.59
CA SER A 555 -15.67 -69.63 22.32
C SER A 555 -16.72 -68.79 23.02
#